data_AF-W9L955-F1
#
_entry.id   AF-W9L955-F1
#
_cell.length_a   1.000
_cell.length_b   1.000
_cell.length_c   1.000
_cell.angle_alpha   90.00
_cell.angle_beta   90.00
_cell.angle_gamma   90.00
#
_symmetry.space_group_name_H-M   'P 1'
#
loop_
_entity.id
_entity.type
_entity.pdbx_description
1 polymer ?
#
loop_
_entity_poly.entity_id
_entity_poly.type
_entity_poly.pdbx_seq_one_letter_code
_entity_poly.pdbx_strand_id
1 'polypeptide(L)'
;MRLVVWGRDWGVAEGRLEAHLESTRNPQLRSLALQILEELHSAVTDFKKLKNRYGLVDEGRASLEVTGSKPRKSPSPSRKRSKDDESRDLNGASRVTSERNWGKEMGLRARWVIADKDKFINLLRDLRDFNDGLERLFPTSHLPSFQRAWTNQLLESAQRDVTQLTLLEIASDGVYPKLTTSANLKKLRINLDAKPQASFKPTFALKVPRAALDLSGDGGDGGRSTGRHESAGDVVIEWVDYDRDDVDERVAHVRRLDDLARMMHSASDCHPDLHSIDCVGYVDDTSRCRYGLVYKAPSPSFSTLHELIASSDLKTPNLDDRVRLAHTLAVALWSLHSLDWLHKSLCSSNILFFPSAFSASAHSSTAAGALVPDIQCPYLTGFDASRPDLDTALSVAPRNPSILTLHRHPASLRGFPHCKPMDIYSLGLVLLEIGLWKVLQTYHKPHYSTGRWRDKVLRAALVPGLGSKVGSRYRDVVDKCLAVSEEMTSAEAGKVIEDVVTALEAIRT
;
A
#
# COMPACT_ATOMS: atom_id res chain seq x y z
N MET A 1 -13.12 2.73 11.34
CA MET A 1 -12.47 2.98 10.04
C MET A 1 -13.41 2.81 8.87
N ARG A 2 -14.11 1.68 8.68
CA ARG A 2 -15.04 1.46 7.55
C ARG A 2 -15.96 2.65 7.24
N LEU A 3 -16.70 3.15 8.24
CA LEU A 3 -17.59 4.31 8.07
C LEU A 3 -16.86 5.60 7.65
N VAL A 4 -15.66 5.82 8.20
CA VAL A 4 -14.86 7.03 7.92
C VAL A 4 -14.38 7.03 6.47
N VAL A 5 -13.82 5.89 6.02
CA VAL A 5 -13.43 5.71 4.62
C VAL A 5 -14.65 5.83 3.70
N TRP A 6 -15.77 5.22 4.09
CA TRP A 6 -16.98 5.25 3.29
C TRP A 6 -17.46 6.70 3.11
N GLY A 7 -17.49 7.47 4.20
CA GLY A 7 -17.88 8.87 4.17
C GLY A 7 -16.97 9.73 3.30
N ARG A 8 -15.66 9.49 3.33
CA ARG A 8 -14.68 10.21 2.50
C ARG A 8 -14.80 9.84 1.02
N ASP A 9 -14.90 8.55 0.70
CA ASP A 9 -14.93 8.06 -0.67
C ASP A 9 -16.20 8.57 -1.39
N TRP A 10 -17.35 8.50 -0.70
CA TRP A 10 -18.62 9.07 -1.17
C TRP A 10 -18.69 10.59 -1.08
N GLY A 11 -17.72 11.21 -0.43
CA GLY A 11 -17.61 12.66 -0.28
C GLY A 11 -18.78 13.27 0.51
N VAL A 12 -19.14 12.64 1.63
CA VAL A 12 -20.18 13.10 2.55
C VAL A 12 -19.87 14.48 3.11
N ALA A 13 -18.59 14.76 3.40
CA ALA A 13 -18.18 16.08 3.89
C ALA A 13 -18.23 17.15 2.78
N GLU A 14 -17.97 16.75 1.54
CA GLU A 14 -17.94 17.60 0.35
C GLU A 14 -19.31 17.74 -0.34
N GLY A 15 -20.37 17.11 0.18
CA GLY A 15 -21.71 17.13 -0.40
C GLY A 15 -21.88 16.30 -1.67
N ARG A 16 -20.88 15.48 -2.04
CA ARG A 16 -20.90 14.65 -3.26
C ARG A 16 -21.89 13.50 -3.14
N LEU A 17 -22.05 12.93 -1.94
CA LEU A 17 -23.02 11.86 -1.70
C LEU A 17 -24.44 12.38 -1.93
N GLU A 18 -24.78 13.54 -1.37
CA GLU A 18 -26.09 14.16 -1.53
C GLU A 18 -26.39 14.43 -3.01
N ALA A 19 -25.43 15.00 -3.74
CA ALA A 19 -25.56 15.22 -5.17
C ALA A 19 -25.73 13.91 -5.96
N HIS A 20 -25.03 12.84 -5.56
CA HIS A 20 -25.17 11.52 -6.16
C HIS A 20 -26.56 10.93 -5.89
N LEU A 21 -27.03 10.97 -4.65
CA LEU A 21 -28.34 10.46 -4.26
C LEU A 21 -29.49 11.28 -4.88
N GLU A 22 -29.28 12.56 -5.17
CA GLU A 22 -30.25 13.43 -5.86
C GLU A 22 -30.28 13.20 -7.38
N SER A 23 -29.13 12.94 -7.99
CA SER A 23 -29.03 12.65 -9.43
C SER A 23 -29.43 11.22 -9.78
N THR A 24 -29.31 10.28 -8.84
CA THR A 24 -29.72 8.90 -9.04
C THR A 24 -31.24 8.82 -9.12
N ARG A 25 -31.78 8.30 -10.22
CA ARG A 25 -33.23 8.05 -10.40
C ARG A 25 -33.78 6.92 -9.49
N ASN A 26 -33.17 6.67 -8.34
CA ASN A 26 -33.54 5.61 -7.40
C ASN A 26 -33.89 6.22 -6.02
N PRO A 27 -35.14 6.66 -5.82
CA PRO A 27 -35.57 7.28 -4.57
C PRO A 27 -35.54 6.30 -3.38
N GLN A 28 -35.64 5.00 -3.62
CA GLN A 28 -35.56 3.97 -2.59
C GLN A 28 -34.14 3.86 -2.03
N LEU A 29 -33.13 3.93 -2.91
CA LEU A 29 -31.73 3.94 -2.49
C LEU A 29 -31.41 5.13 -1.59
N ARG A 30 -31.87 6.33 -1.98
CA ARG A 30 -31.73 7.56 -1.17
C ARG A 30 -32.40 7.41 0.19
N SER A 31 -33.65 6.95 0.22
CA SER A 31 -34.39 6.75 1.47
C SER A 31 -33.66 5.78 2.40
N LEU A 32 -33.16 4.66 1.87
CA LEU A 32 -32.49 3.64 2.67
C LEU A 32 -31.12 4.12 3.17
N ALA A 33 -30.34 4.82 2.35
CA ALA A 33 -29.06 5.40 2.76
C ALA A 33 -29.24 6.41 3.91
N LEU A 34 -30.21 7.33 3.78
CA LEU A 34 -30.50 8.31 4.84
C LEU A 34 -31.00 7.63 6.12
N GLN A 35 -31.87 6.63 6.00
CA GLN A 35 -32.38 5.88 7.15
C GLN A 35 -31.25 5.18 7.91
N ILE A 36 -30.31 4.53 7.21
CA ILE A 36 -29.16 3.87 7.85
C ILE A 36 -28.27 4.90 8.55
N LEU A 37 -27.98 6.04 7.92
CA LEU A 37 -27.17 7.10 8.52
C LEU A 37 -27.83 7.72 9.76
N GLU A 38 -29.15 7.91 9.72
CA GLU A 38 -29.92 8.45 10.84
C GLU A 38 -29.97 7.46 12.03
N GLU A 39 -30.17 6.17 11.77
CA GLU A 39 -30.10 5.12 12.79
C GLU A 39 -28.70 4.97 13.39
N LEU A 40 -27.66 5.07 12.55
CA LEU A 40 -26.27 5.06 12.99
C LEU A 40 -26.00 6.26 13.90
N HIS A 41 -26.41 7.47 13.49
CA HIS A 41 -26.28 8.68 14.30
C HIS A 41 -27.03 8.55 15.63
N SER A 42 -28.28 8.07 15.61
CA SER A 42 -29.07 7.79 16.81
C SER A 42 -28.37 6.78 17.74
N ALA A 43 -27.78 5.72 17.18
CA ALA A 43 -27.11 4.68 17.98
C ALA A 43 -25.91 5.20 18.78
N VAL A 44 -25.22 6.23 18.28
CA VAL A 44 -24.02 6.80 18.94
C VAL A 44 -24.28 8.10 19.72
N THR A 45 -25.39 8.79 19.50
CA THR A 45 -25.69 10.09 20.15
C THR A 45 -26.85 10.04 21.15
N ASP A 46 -27.79 9.09 21.00
CA ASP A 46 -28.95 9.02 21.89
C ASP A 46 -28.57 8.39 23.23
N PHE A 47 -28.44 9.24 24.26
CA PHE A 47 -28.14 8.85 25.64
C PHE A 47 -29.08 7.76 26.18
N LYS A 48 -30.38 7.82 25.87
CA LYS A 48 -31.35 6.82 26.35
C LYS A 48 -31.14 5.49 25.66
N LYS A 49 -30.85 5.50 24.36
CA LYS A 49 -30.53 4.29 23.58
C LYS A 49 -29.22 3.66 24.08
N LEU A 50 -28.17 4.47 24.25
CA LEU A 50 -26.87 4.07 24.81
C LEU A 50 -27.00 3.41 26.19
N LYS A 51 -27.81 4.00 27.09
CA LYS A 51 -28.03 3.43 28.43
C LYS A 51 -28.92 2.18 28.41
N ASN A 52 -30.12 2.29 27.84
CA ASN A 52 -31.16 1.28 28.04
C ASN A 52 -30.97 0.08 27.11
N ARG A 53 -30.63 0.31 25.84
CA ARG A 53 -30.48 -0.73 24.82
C ARG A 53 -29.06 -1.28 24.77
N TYR A 54 -28.05 -0.43 25.02
CA TYR A 54 -26.64 -0.77 24.84
C TYR A 54 -25.82 -0.87 26.13
N GLY A 55 -26.40 -0.58 27.30
CA GLY A 55 -25.77 -0.87 28.59
C GLY A 55 -24.60 0.06 28.95
N LEU A 56 -24.52 1.25 28.35
CA LEU A 56 -23.47 2.24 28.63
C LEU A 56 -23.90 3.21 29.74
N VAL A 57 -22.99 3.50 30.66
CA VAL A 57 -23.22 4.43 31.78
C VAL A 57 -22.11 5.47 31.84
N ASP A 58 -22.44 6.70 32.20
CA ASP A 58 -21.47 7.77 32.40
C ASP A 58 -20.57 7.46 33.63
N GLU A 59 -19.24 7.56 33.46
CA GLU A 59 -18.21 7.32 34.49
C GLU A 59 -18.45 8.17 35.75
N GLY A 60 -18.99 9.39 35.58
CA GLY A 60 -19.37 10.26 36.69
C GLY A 60 -20.52 9.72 37.55
N ARG A 61 -21.36 8.83 37.00
CA ARG A 61 -22.48 8.16 37.70
C ARG A 61 -22.15 6.73 38.12
N ALA A 62 -21.28 6.02 37.40
CA ALA A 62 -20.85 4.67 37.77
C ALA A 62 -20.14 4.64 39.15
N SER A 63 -19.43 5.73 39.48
CA SER A 63 -18.78 5.92 40.78
C SER A 63 -19.76 6.02 41.97
N LEU A 64 -21.03 6.34 41.72
CA LEU A 64 -22.06 6.50 42.74
C LEU A 64 -22.88 5.23 43.00
N GLU A 65 -22.81 4.22 42.11
CA GLU A 65 -23.62 3.00 42.22
C GLU A 65 -22.87 1.82 42.88
N VAL A 66 -21.54 1.90 43.09
CA VAL A 66 -20.72 0.75 43.56
C VAL A 66 -20.31 0.80 45.06
N THR A 67 -20.61 1.85 45.83
CA THR A 67 -20.27 1.84 47.28
C THR A 67 -21.42 2.23 48.21
N GLY A 68 -22.15 1.22 48.67
CA GLY A 68 -22.99 1.28 49.87
C GLY A 68 -22.16 1.30 51.16
N SER A 69 -21.18 2.21 51.29
CA SER A 69 -20.41 2.37 52.53
C SER A 69 -19.96 3.82 52.72
N LYS A 70 -20.39 4.38 53.86
CA LYS A 70 -20.30 5.77 54.34
C LYS A 70 -19.06 6.59 53.91
N PRO A 71 -19.19 7.90 53.64
CA PRO A 71 -18.06 8.74 53.28
C PRO A 71 -17.25 9.15 54.53
N ARG A 72 -15.92 8.93 54.48
CA ARG A 72 -14.93 9.64 55.32
C ARG A 72 -14.47 10.90 54.58
N LYS A 73 -14.41 12.02 55.31
CA LYS A 73 -14.12 13.38 54.81
C LYS A 73 -12.66 13.58 54.34
N SER A 74 -12.52 14.53 53.40
CA SER A 74 -11.40 15.48 53.12
C SER A 74 -10.47 15.16 51.94
N PRO A 75 -9.88 16.17 51.26
CA PRO A 75 -10.45 17.46 50.82
C PRO A 75 -10.18 17.76 49.32
N SER A 76 -11.12 18.46 48.68
CA SER A 76 -10.97 18.99 47.32
C SER A 76 -10.32 20.39 47.35
N PRO A 77 -9.42 20.76 46.42
CA PRO A 77 -8.98 22.14 46.28
C PRO A 77 -9.98 22.93 45.42
N SER A 78 -10.58 23.94 46.04
CA SER A 78 -11.39 24.98 45.42
C SER A 78 -10.58 25.83 44.43
N ARG A 79 -11.11 26.06 43.22
CA ARG A 79 -10.65 27.15 42.35
C ARG A 79 -11.77 28.16 42.08
N LYS A 80 -11.48 29.39 42.52
CA LYS A 80 -12.26 30.62 42.42
C LYS A 80 -12.67 30.94 40.99
N ARG A 81 -13.91 31.42 40.86
CA ARG A 81 -14.45 32.11 39.69
C ARG A 81 -14.21 33.60 39.90
N SER A 82 -13.34 34.22 39.11
CA SER A 82 -13.26 35.68 39.01
C SER A 82 -14.12 36.14 37.84
N LYS A 83 -15.05 37.02 38.18
CA LYS A 83 -15.79 37.93 37.31
C LYS A 83 -14.84 39.05 36.87
N ASP A 84 -15.18 39.73 35.79
CA ASP A 84 -14.58 40.95 35.20
C ASP A 84 -13.98 40.66 33.82
N ASP A 85 -14.71 40.95 32.74
CA ASP A 85 -14.61 42.26 32.08
C ASP A 85 -15.63 42.35 30.94
N GLU A 86 -16.37 43.45 30.88
CA GLU A 86 -17.40 43.77 29.90
C GLU A 86 -17.05 45.17 29.37
N SER A 87 -16.61 45.29 28.11
CA SER A 87 -16.97 46.42 27.22
C SER A 87 -16.20 46.44 25.86
N ARG A 88 -16.97 46.80 24.81
CA ARG A 88 -16.59 47.47 23.53
C ARG A 88 -15.84 46.62 22.47
N ASP A 89 -16.15 46.60 21.17
CA ASP A 89 -16.80 47.55 20.26
C ASP A 89 -17.50 46.87 19.06
N LEU A 90 -18.32 47.67 18.38
CA LEU A 90 -19.14 47.37 17.19
C LEU A 90 -18.38 47.46 15.85
N ASN A 91 -18.95 46.78 14.85
CA ASN A 91 -18.87 46.95 13.38
C ASN A 91 -17.79 46.21 12.57
N GLY A 92 -18.27 45.42 11.59
CA GLY A 92 -17.51 45.03 10.40
C GLY A 92 -17.92 43.69 9.82
N ALA A 93 -18.96 43.67 8.97
CA ALA A 93 -19.36 42.48 8.21
C ALA A 93 -18.26 42.05 7.21
N SER A 94 -17.90 40.76 7.19
CA SER A 94 -17.60 40.04 5.95
C SER A 94 -17.67 38.52 6.13
N ARG A 95 -18.18 37.87 5.09
CA ARG A 95 -18.53 36.45 4.95
C ARG A 95 -17.33 35.51 5.10
N VAL A 96 -17.40 34.60 6.07
CA VAL A 96 -16.88 33.22 5.97
C VAL A 96 -17.87 32.30 6.68
N THR A 97 -18.78 31.72 5.91
CA THR A 97 -19.77 30.75 6.38
C THR A 97 -19.14 29.37 6.54
N SER A 98 -19.13 28.88 7.78
CA SER A 98 -19.38 27.48 8.16
C SER A 98 -18.37 26.42 7.68
N GLU A 99 -17.16 26.43 8.26
CA GLU A 99 -16.56 25.17 8.69
C GLU A 99 -17.37 24.67 9.90
N ARG A 100 -18.26 23.71 9.67
CA ARG A 100 -19.04 23.06 10.72
C ARG A 100 -18.06 22.44 11.72
N ASN A 101 -18.23 22.85 12.97
CA ASN A 101 -17.31 22.67 14.08
C ASN A 101 -17.42 21.26 14.71
N TRP A 102 -17.25 20.20 13.92
CA TRP A 102 -17.33 18.80 14.39
C TRP A 102 -16.37 18.50 15.55
N GLY A 103 -15.25 19.24 15.63
CA GLY A 103 -14.25 19.08 16.69
C GLY A 103 -14.61 19.71 18.04
N LYS A 104 -15.55 20.69 18.10
CA LYS A 104 -15.87 21.40 19.35
C LYS A 104 -17.09 20.83 20.09
N GLU A 105 -18.04 20.19 19.41
CA GLU A 105 -19.17 19.50 20.09
C GLU A 105 -18.74 18.21 20.81
N MET A 106 -17.62 17.61 20.42
CA MET A 106 -17.01 16.46 21.12
C MET A 106 -16.29 16.85 22.42
N GLY A 107 -16.34 18.13 22.82
CA GLY A 107 -15.59 18.71 23.95
C GLY A 107 -16.15 18.43 25.35
N LEU A 108 -17.34 17.83 25.47
CA LEU A 108 -17.82 17.28 26.73
C LEU A 108 -17.50 15.78 26.73
N ARG A 109 -16.30 15.41 27.18
CA ARG A 109 -15.87 14.02 27.36
C ARG A 109 -16.73 13.33 28.42
N ALA A 110 -17.94 12.90 28.06
CA ALA A 110 -18.64 11.84 28.76
C ALA A 110 -17.83 10.56 28.53
N ARG A 111 -17.14 10.11 29.57
CA ARG A 111 -16.42 8.83 29.54
C ARG A 111 -17.45 7.76 29.83
N TRP A 112 -17.76 6.96 28.81
CA TRP A 112 -18.74 5.88 28.94
C TRP A 112 -18.07 4.60 29.43
N VAL A 113 -18.72 3.94 30.39
CA VAL A 113 -18.31 2.63 30.92
C VAL A 113 -19.34 1.59 30.50
N ILE A 114 -18.86 0.41 30.12
CA ILE A 114 -19.70 -0.75 29.81
C ILE A 114 -20.22 -1.32 31.13
N ALA A 115 -21.49 -1.10 31.44
CA ALA A 115 -22.13 -1.66 32.63
C ALA A 115 -22.77 -3.03 32.37
N ASP A 116 -23.19 -3.28 31.13
CA ASP A 116 -23.82 -4.53 30.70
C ASP A 116 -23.18 -5.01 29.39
N LYS A 117 -22.42 -6.10 29.49
CA LYS A 117 -21.66 -6.67 28.37
C LYS A 117 -22.58 -7.18 27.27
N ASP A 118 -23.69 -7.83 27.62
CA ASP A 118 -24.59 -8.45 26.64
C ASP A 118 -25.37 -7.38 25.87
N LYS A 119 -25.79 -6.31 26.56
CA LYS A 119 -26.37 -5.14 25.89
C LYS A 119 -25.36 -4.42 25.01
N PHE A 120 -24.10 -4.33 25.43
CA PHE A 120 -23.05 -3.72 24.61
C PHE A 120 -22.79 -4.51 23.32
N ILE A 121 -22.88 -5.84 23.36
CA ILE A 121 -22.79 -6.67 22.14
C ILE A 121 -23.89 -6.29 21.13
N ASN A 122 -25.08 -5.90 21.59
CA ASN A 122 -26.13 -5.41 20.67
C ASN A 122 -25.72 -4.12 19.94
N LEU A 123 -24.98 -3.22 20.60
CA LEU A 123 -24.44 -2.02 19.93
C LEU A 123 -23.46 -2.40 18.84
N LEU A 124 -22.53 -3.32 19.14
CA LEU A 124 -21.55 -3.78 18.16
C LEU A 124 -22.21 -4.45 16.96
N ARG A 125 -23.26 -5.25 17.19
CA ARG A 125 -24.05 -5.86 16.12
C ARG A 125 -24.77 -4.81 15.28
N ASP A 126 -25.51 -3.87 15.91
CA ASP A 126 -26.24 -2.83 15.19
C ASP A 126 -25.27 -1.95 14.36
N LEU A 127 -24.13 -1.55 14.92
CA LEU A 127 -23.11 -0.78 14.19
C LEU A 127 -22.49 -1.57 13.03
N ARG A 128 -22.30 -2.88 13.18
CA ARG A 128 -21.87 -3.75 12.09
C ARG A 128 -22.92 -3.78 10.99
N ASP A 129 -24.18 -4.00 11.34
CA ASP A 129 -25.28 -4.13 10.39
C ASP A 129 -25.48 -2.82 9.61
N PHE A 130 -25.34 -1.67 10.25
CA PHE A 130 -25.37 -0.38 9.55
C PHE A 130 -24.19 -0.20 8.59
N ASN A 131 -22.97 -0.55 8.99
CA ASN A 131 -21.80 -0.48 8.10
C ASN A 131 -21.93 -1.45 6.92
N ASP A 132 -22.35 -2.69 7.17
CA ASP A 132 -22.59 -3.71 6.13
C ASP A 132 -23.73 -3.28 5.20
N GLY A 133 -24.76 -2.63 5.76
CA GLY A 133 -25.85 -2.02 5.00
C GLY A 133 -25.35 -0.92 4.07
N LEU A 134 -24.61 0.08 4.59
CA LEU A 134 -24.02 1.14 3.78
C LEU A 134 -23.10 0.58 2.69
N GLU A 135 -22.27 -0.42 2.99
CA GLU A 135 -21.39 -1.05 2.01
C GLU A 135 -22.18 -1.70 0.85
N ARG A 136 -23.29 -2.39 1.15
CA ARG A 136 -24.13 -3.05 0.14
C ARG A 136 -24.98 -2.11 -0.71
N LEU A 137 -25.19 -0.86 -0.28
CA LEU A 137 -26.02 0.09 -1.02
C LEU A 137 -25.34 0.60 -2.29
N PHE A 138 -24.02 0.48 -2.41
CA PHE A 138 -23.28 1.05 -3.53
C PHE A 138 -22.75 -0.03 -4.49
N PRO A 139 -22.41 0.34 -5.74
CA PRO A 139 -22.10 -0.64 -6.77
C PRO A 139 -20.96 -1.57 -6.35
N THR A 140 -21.14 -2.87 -6.63
CA THR A 140 -20.18 -3.93 -6.27
C THR A 140 -18.80 -3.71 -6.89
N SER A 141 -18.71 -2.96 -7.98
CA SER A 141 -17.45 -2.57 -8.63
C SER A 141 -16.52 -1.74 -7.74
N HIS A 142 -17.06 -0.97 -6.79
CA HIS A 142 -16.26 -0.11 -5.90
C HIS A 142 -15.83 -0.82 -4.60
N LEU A 143 -16.44 -1.96 -4.27
CA LEU A 143 -16.17 -2.68 -3.02
C LEU A 143 -14.69 -3.09 -2.85
N PRO A 144 -13.99 -3.62 -3.86
CA PRO A 144 -12.60 -4.02 -3.69
C PRO A 144 -11.69 -2.86 -3.28
N SER A 145 -11.92 -1.68 -3.85
CA SER A 145 -11.09 -0.50 -3.58
C SER A 145 -11.45 0.17 -2.28
N PHE A 146 -12.74 0.21 -1.93
CA PHE A 146 -13.19 0.59 -0.60
C PHE A 146 -12.57 -0.32 0.48
N GLN A 147 -12.60 -1.64 0.27
CA GLN A 147 -12.01 -2.62 1.19
C GLN A 147 -10.51 -2.45 1.34
N ARG A 148 -9.81 -2.20 0.24
CA ARG A 148 -8.38 -1.87 0.24
C ARG A 148 -8.09 -0.62 1.06
N ALA A 149 -8.85 0.45 0.86
CA ALA A 149 -8.64 1.74 1.53
C ALA A 149 -8.76 1.62 3.06
N TRP A 150 -9.86 1.04 3.57
CA TRP A 150 -9.98 0.89 5.03
C TRP A 150 -9.03 -0.17 5.60
N THR A 151 -8.65 -1.20 4.84
CA THR A 151 -7.62 -2.18 5.26
C THR A 151 -6.28 -1.48 5.47
N ASN A 152 -5.82 -0.71 4.48
CA ASN A 152 -4.57 0.03 4.57
C ASN A 152 -4.60 1.07 5.70
N GLN A 153 -5.73 1.79 5.89
CA GLN A 153 -5.87 2.74 6.98
C GLN A 153 -5.83 2.06 8.36
N LEU A 154 -6.43 0.87 8.51
CA LEU A 154 -6.34 0.09 9.75
C LEU A 154 -4.89 -0.31 10.05
N LEU A 155 -4.18 -0.85 9.05
CA LEU A 155 -2.78 -1.26 9.20
C LEU A 155 -1.86 -0.07 9.49
N GLU A 156 -2.11 1.08 8.89
CA GLU A 156 -1.38 2.32 9.16
C GLU A 156 -1.68 2.83 10.58
N SER A 157 -2.93 2.79 11.02
CA SER A 157 -3.33 3.20 12.38
C SER A 157 -2.75 2.30 13.47
N ALA A 158 -2.65 0.99 13.18
CA ALA A 158 -1.99 0.03 14.06
C ALA A 158 -0.47 0.25 14.14
N GLN A 159 0.11 0.98 13.18
CA GLN A 159 1.54 1.26 13.10
C GLN A 159 2.35 -0.03 13.31
N ARG A 160 3.25 -0.03 14.29
CA ARG A 160 4.05 -1.21 14.70
C ARG A 160 3.60 -1.82 16.02
N ASP A 161 2.36 -1.54 16.45
CA ASP A 161 1.78 -2.08 17.67
C ASP A 161 1.27 -3.51 17.41
N VAL A 162 2.08 -4.50 17.83
CA VAL A 162 1.77 -5.92 17.70
C VAL A 162 0.47 -6.28 18.42
N THR A 163 0.10 -5.57 19.50
CA THR A 163 -1.16 -5.83 20.21
C THR A 163 -2.36 -5.40 19.38
N GLN A 164 -2.30 -4.21 18.76
CA GLN A 164 -3.35 -3.76 17.83
C GLN A 164 -3.45 -4.65 16.60
N LEU A 165 -2.33 -5.09 16.03
CA LEU A 165 -2.35 -6.01 14.89
C LEU A 165 -2.93 -7.38 15.26
N THR A 166 -2.68 -7.87 16.48
CA THR A 166 -3.29 -9.11 16.99
C THR A 166 -4.80 -8.94 17.19
N LEU A 167 -5.25 -7.76 17.66
CA LEU A 167 -6.67 -7.45 17.72
C LEU A 167 -7.31 -7.43 16.32
N LEU A 168 -6.62 -6.85 15.32
CA LEU A 168 -7.10 -6.85 13.94
C LEU A 168 -7.19 -8.26 13.36
N GLU A 169 -6.18 -9.10 13.58
CA GLU A 169 -6.19 -10.51 13.17
C GLU A 169 -7.41 -11.24 13.75
N ILE A 170 -7.59 -11.19 15.08
CA ILE A 170 -8.70 -11.88 15.76
C ILE A 170 -10.06 -11.34 15.29
N ALA A 171 -10.19 -10.02 15.12
CA ALA A 171 -11.43 -9.39 14.71
C ALA A 171 -11.79 -9.63 13.22
N SER A 172 -10.79 -9.93 12.40
CA SER A 172 -10.97 -10.16 10.95
C SER A 172 -11.08 -11.63 10.58
N ASP A 173 -10.66 -12.54 11.46
CA ASP A 173 -10.64 -13.98 11.20
C ASP A 173 -11.99 -14.50 10.71
N GLY A 174 -11.95 -15.28 9.63
CA GLY A 174 -13.12 -15.83 8.93
C GLY A 174 -14.03 -14.81 8.20
N VAL A 175 -13.94 -13.51 8.49
CA VAL A 175 -14.82 -12.48 7.91
C VAL A 175 -14.12 -11.66 6.83
N TYR A 176 -12.87 -11.27 7.08
CA TYR A 176 -12.05 -10.45 6.17
C TYR A 176 -10.66 -11.09 5.97
N PRO A 177 -10.57 -12.20 5.21
CA PRO A 177 -9.32 -12.95 5.06
C PRO A 177 -8.13 -12.09 4.62
N LYS A 178 -8.37 -11.12 3.72
CA LYS A 178 -7.33 -10.18 3.27
C LYS A 178 -6.75 -9.37 4.42
N LEU A 179 -7.59 -8.80 5.29
CA LEU A 179 -7.12 -8.03 6.45
C LEU A 179 -6.36 -8.94 7.43
N THR A 180 -6.86 -10.17 7.67
CA THR A 180 -6.19 -11.15 8.53
C THR A 180 -4.78 -11.46 8.01
N THR A 181 -4.65 -11.73 6.72
CA THR A 181 -3.36 -11.94 6.06
C THR A 181 -2.46 -10.73 6.20
N SER A 182 -2.93 -9.52 5.86
CA SER A 182 -2.09 -8.32 5.92
C SER A 182 -1.66 -7.99 7.35
N ALA A 183 -2.52 -8.19 8.36
CA ALA A 183 -2.16 -8.03 9.76
C ALA A 183 -1.08 -9.04 10.19
N ASN A 184 -1.20 -10.30 9.77
CA ASN A 184 -0.22 -11.34 10.04
C ASN A 184 1.13 -11.09 9.35
N LEU A 185 1.12 -10.65 8.09
CA LEU A 185 2.33 -10.25 7.37
C LEU A 185 3.00 -9.05 8.04
N LYS A 186 2.23 -8.06 8.47
CA LYS A 186 2.78 -6.89 9.18
C LYS A 186 3.35 -7.26 10.54
N LYS A 187 2.72 -8.17 11.28
CA LYS A 187 3.27 -8.75 12.53
C LYS A 187 4.57 -9.50 12.28
N LEU A 188 4.57 -10.40 11.30
CA LEU A 188 5.77 -11.13 10.88
C LEU A 188 6.88 -10.14 10.58
N ARG A 189 6.58 -9.09 9.80
CA ARG A 189 7.52 -8.03 9.48
C ARG A 189 8.09 -7.35 10.72
N ILE A 190 7.25 -6.90 11.64
CA ILE A 190 7.72 -6.27 12.88
C ILE A 190 8.61 -7.21 13.67
N ASN A 191 8.29 -8.51 13.74
CA ASN A 191 9.08 -9.51 14.44
C ASN A 191 10.44 -9.77 13.78
N LEU A 192 10.53 -9.68 12.44
CA LEU A 192 11.80 -9.73 11.71
C LEU A 192 12.69 -8.54 12.07
N ASP A 193 12.11 -7.36 12.24
CA ASP A 193 12.85 -6.14 12.58
C ASP A 193 13.18 -6.02 14.09
N ALA A 194 12.35 -6.60 14.97
CA ALA A 194 12.35 -6.31 16.42
C ALA A 194 13.53 -6.89 17.22
N LYS A 195 14.66 -7.22 16.58
CA LYS A 195 15.89 -7.63 17.25
C LYS A 195 17.13 -7.10 16.52
N PRO A 196 17.78 -6.04 17.00
CA PRO A 196 19.20 -5.85 16.74
C PRO A 196 19.96 -6.87 17.60
N GLN A 197 19.87 -8.15 17.26
CA GLN A 197 20.65 -9.16 17.92
C GLN A 197 21.91 -9.40 17.09
N ALA A 198 23.03 -8.95 17.64
CA ALA A 198 24.34 -9.56 17.36
C ALA A 198 24.28 -11.11 17.42
N SER A 199 23.27 -11.70 18.08
CA SER A 199 22.98 -13.13 18.20
C SER A 199 21.87 -13.71 17.29
N PHE A 200 21.23 -12.96 16.38
CA PHE A 200 20.22 -13.57 15.49
C PHE A 200 20.91 -14.48 14.48
N LYS A 201 20.62 -15.78 14.56
CA LYS A 201 21.07 -16.79 13.60
C LYS A 201 19.97 -16.91 12.53
N PRO A 202 20.32 -16.84 11.23
CA PRO A 202 19.37 -17.14 10.17
C PRO A 202 18.74 -18.50 10.45
N THR A 203 17.44 -18.62 10.20
CA THR A 203 16.74 -19.89 10.44
C THR A 203 17.14 -20.95 9.41
N PHE A 204 17.57 -20.49 8.22
CA PHE A 204 17.91 -21.32 7.07
C PHE A 204 16.75 -22.24 6.64
N ALA A 205 15.54 -22.00 7.12
CA ALA A 205 14.37 -22.83 6.87
C ALA A 205 13.99 -22.86 5.38
N LEU A 206 14.26 -21.74 4.68
CA LEU A 206 14.03 -21.59 3.24
C LEU A 206 15.35 -21.58 2.44
N LYS A 207 16.46 -22.08 3.01
CA LYS A 207 17.71 -22.17 2.26
C LYS A 207 17.63 -23.34 1.28
N VAL A 208 17.60 -23.02 0.00
CA VAL A 208 17.60 -23.99 -1.11
C VAL A 208 19.03 -24.47 -1.35
N PRO A 209 19.29 -25.79 -1.31
CA PRO A 209 20.59 -26.33 -1.68
C PRO A 209 20.92 -26.00 -3.15
N ARG A 210 22.13 -25.52 -3.44
CA ARG A 210 22.55 -25.20 -4.82
C ARG A 210 22.42 -26.39 -5.77
N ALA A 211 22.62 -27.61 -5.27
CA ALA A 211 22.49 -28.85 -6.05
C ALA A 211 21.05 -29.14 -6.50
N ALA A 212 20.03 -28.61 -5.80
CA ALA A 212 18.62 -28.79 -6.15
C ALA A 212 18.16 -27.86 -7.30
N LEU A 213 19.09 -27.08 -7.88
CA LEU A 213 18.83 -26.11 -8.93
C LEU A 213 19.63 -26.46 -10.19
N ASP A 214 18.92 -26.76 -11.26
CA ASP A 214 19.50 -26.84 -12.60
C ASP A 214 19.33 -25.50 -13.31
N LEU A 215 20.43 -24.80 -13.60
CA LEU A 215 20.37 -23.44 -14.16
C LEU A 215 20.59 -23.50 -15.67
N SER A 216 19.68 -22.88 -16.42
CA SER A 216 19.76 -22.84 -17.89
C SER A 216 20.68 -21.72 -18.36
N GLY A 217 21.95 -22.02 -18.66
CA GLY A 217 22.90 -21.08 -19.30
C GLY A 217 23.25 -19.85 -18.46
N ASP A 218 24.43 -19.25 -18.68
CA ASP A 218 24.86 -18.10 -17.89
C ASP A 218 24.04 -16.84 -18.25
N GLY A 219 23.57 -16.13 -17.22
CA GLY A 219 22.60 -15.06 -17.35
C GLY A 219 23.08 -13.94 -18.27
N GLY A 220 22.28 -13.60 -19.29
CA GLY A 220 22.46 -12.37 -20.02
C GLY A 220 22.31 -11.17 -19.06
N ASP A 221 23.40 -10.44 -18.85
CA ASP A 221 23.59 -9.04 -18.40
C ASP A 221 22.71 -8.43 -17.27
N GLY A 222 21.77 -9.18 -16.68
CA GLY A 222 20.61 -8.62 -15.97
C GLY A 222 20.42 -9.05 -14.52
N GLY A 223 21.42 -9.69 -13.89
CA GLY A 223 21.34 -10.11 -12.48
C GLY A 223 20.27 -11.18 -12.19
N ARG A 224 19.67 -11.79 -13.21
CA ARG A 224 18.62 -12.81 -13.09
C ARG A 224 18.97 -14.05 -13.91
N SER A 225 18.54 -15.22 -13.45
CA SER A 225 18.67 -16.48 -14.20
C SER A 225 17.39 -17.29 -14.13
N THR A 226 17.16 -18.10 -15.15
CA THR A 226 16.13 -19.14 -15.15
C THR A 226 16.74 -20.50 -14.82
N GLY A 227 15.91 -21.41 -14.31
CA GLY A 227 16.32 -22.77 -14.05
C GLY A 227 15.13 -23.64 -13.67
N ARG A 228 15.44 -24.84 -13.18
CA ARG A 228 14.46 -25.78 -12.66
C ARG A 228 14.88 -26.23 -11.27
N HIS A 229 13.93 -26.18 -10.34
CA HIS A 229 14.06 -26.72 -8.99
C HIS A 229 13.43 -28.11 -8.91
N GLU A 230 14.10 -29.04 -8.23
CA GLU A 230 13.71 -30.46 -8.14
C GLU A 230 12.23 -30.67 -7.80
N SER A 231 11.70 -29.90 -6.84
CA SER A 231 10.31 -30.04 -6.38
C SER A 231 9.37 -28.91 -6.81
N ALA A 232 9.90 -27.72 -7.11
CA ALA A 232 9.07 -26.54 -7.37
C ALA A 232 8.80 -26.33 -8.87
N GLY A 233 9.52 -27.02 -9.75
CA GLY A 233 9.40 -26.87 -11.20
C GLY A 233 10.25 -25.71 -11.71
N ASP A 234 9.74 -24.97 -12.69
CA ASP A 234 10.47 -23.85 -13.28
C ASP A 234 10.67 -22.73 -12.26
N VAL A 235 11.86 -22.12 -12.27
CA VAL A 235 12.24 -21.07 -11.32
C VAL A 235 12.94 -19.90 -12.00
N VAL A 236 12.77 -18.73 -11.38
CA VAL A 236 13.51 -17.50 -11.67
C VAL A 236 14.32 -17.15 -10.43
N ILE A 237 15.58 -16.79 -10.61
CA ILE A 237 16.50 -16.46 -9.51
C ILE A 237 17.04 -15.05 -9.69
N GLU A 238 16.92 -14.23 -8.65
CA GLU A 238 17.50 -12.89 -8.60
C GLU A 238 18.78 -12.90 -7.79
N TRP A 239 19.89 -12.54 -8.42
CA TRP A 239 21.23 -12.63 -7.84
C TRP A 239 21.68 -11.31 -7.23
N VAL A 240 22.30 -11.41 -6.05
CA VAL A 240 23.00 -10.34 -5.36
C VAL A 240 24.44 -10.77 -5.13
N ASP A 241 25.37 -10.06 -5.76
CA ASP A 241 26.79 -10.27 -5.56
C ASP A 241 27.26 -9.68 -4.23
N TYR A 242 28.23 -10.33 -3.59
CA TYR A 242 28.86 -9.89 -2.36
C TYR A 242 30.39 -9.91 -2.47
N ASP A 243 31.08 -9.11 -1.65
CA ASP A 243 32.52 -9.26 -1.52
C ASP A 243 32.88 -10.55 -0.76
N ARG A 244 33.78 -11.36 -1.32
CA ARG A 244 34.23 -12.59 -0.66
C ARG A 244 34.93 -12.29 0.66
N ASP A 245 35.70 -11.19 0.66
CA ASP A 245 36.61 -10.84 1.73
C ASP A 245 35.93 -10.00 2.84
N ASP A 246 34.77 -9.40 2.54
CA ASP A 246 33.95 -8.69 3.52
C ASP A 246 32.98 -9.65 4.23
N VAL A 247 33.43 -10.17 5.38
CA VAL A 247 32.63 -11.11 6.20
C VAL A 247 31.38 -10.43 6.77
N ASP A 248 31.47 -9.16 7.13
CA ASP A 248 30.35 -8.43 7.73
C ASP A 248 29.25 -8.17 6.69
N GLU A 249 29.63 -7.81 5.45
CA GLU A 249 28.72 -7.68 4.32
C GLU A 249 27.99 -9.01 4.06
N ARG A 250 28.72 -10.13 4.04
CA ARG A 250 28.14 -11.46 3.79
C ARG A 250 27.16 -11.88 4.87
N VAL A 251 27.47 -11.63 6.15
CA VAL A 251 26.57 -11.95 7.27
C VAL A 251 25.31 -11.10 7.20
N ALA A 252 25.44 -9.80 6.88
CA ALA A 252 24.32 -8.91 6.70
C ALA A 252 23.41 -9.34 5.53
N HIS A 253 24.01 -9.70 4.38
CA HIS A 253 23.28 -10.19 3.21
C HIS A 253 22.48 -11.46 3.48
N VAL A 254 23.10 -12.47 4.11
CA VAL A 254 22.41 -13.73 4.42
C VAL A 254 21.23 -13.52 5.35
N ARG A 255 21.41 -12.73 6.41
CA ARG A 255 20.31 -12.40 7.34
C ARG A 255 19.16 -11.74 6.59
N ARG A 256 19.48 -10.73 5.78
CA ARG A 256 18.49 -10.00 4.99
C ARG A 256 17.76 -10.90 4.00
N LEU A 257 18.46 -11.80 3.32
CA LEU A 257 17.86 -12.76 2.39
C LEU A 257 16.98 -13.79 3.09
N ASP A 258 17.37 -14.27 4.28
CA ASP A 258 16.54 -15.18 5.09
C ASP A 258 15.23 -14.50 5.51
N ASP A 259 15.30 -13.24 5.93
CA ASP A 259 14.13 -12.43 6.31
C ASP A 259 13.23 -12.12 5.11
N LEU A 260 13.84 -11.74 3.98
CA LEU A 260 13.14 -11.46 2.74
C LEU A 260 12.43 -12.70 2.21
N ALA A 261 13.13 -13.84 2.14
CA ALA A 261 12.56 -15.11 1.70
C ALA A 261 11.36 -15.51 2.57
N ARG A 262 11.46 -15.36 3.90
CA ARG A 262 10.35 -15.68 4.82
C ARG A 262 9.14 -14.78 4.62
N MET A 263 9.36 -13.47 4.43
CA MET A 263 8.24 -12.56 4.16
C MET A 263 7.60 -12.88 2.82
N MET A 264 8.39 -12.96 1.75
CA MET A 264 7.87 -13.20 0.40
C MET A 264 7.16 -14.55 0.29
N HIS A 265 7.69 -15.59 0.92
CA HIS A 265 7.06 -16.92 0.98
C HIS A 265 5.71 -16.88 1.71
N SER A 266 5.61 -16.12 2.80
CA SER A 266 4.34 -15.96 3.53
C SER A 266 3.34 -15.09 2.75
N ALA A 267 3.84 -14.16 1.95
CA ALA A 267 3.04 -13.18 1.23
C ALA A 267 2.46 -13.72 -0.08
N SER A 268 3.22 -14.53 -0.81
CA SER A 268 2.87 -14.99 -2.14
C SER A 268 1.59 -15.82 -2.19
N ASP A 269 1.41 -16.71 -1.23
CA ASP A 269 0.27 -17.63 -1.21
C ASP A 269 -1.01 -16.95 -0.70
N CYS A 270 -0.88 -15.78 -0.07
CA CYS A 270 -1.94 -15.22 0.77
C CYS A 270 -2.38 -13.79 0.40
N HIS A 271 -1.58 -13.01 -0.34
CA HIS A 271 -1.86 -11.59 -0.59
C HIS A 271 -2.10 -11.26 -2.08
N PRO A 272 -3.37 -11.27 -2.55
CA PRO A 272 -3.68 -11.13 -3.98
C PRO A 272 -3.30 -9.78 -4.56
N ASP A 273 -3.21 -8.74 -3.73
CA ASP A 273 -2.91 -7.38 -4.18
C ASP A 273 -1.38 -7.10 -4.23
N LEU A 274 -0.47 -8.02 -3.80
CA LEU A 274 0.98 -7.77 -3.85
C LEU A 274 1.60 -8.07 -5.23
N HIS A 275 0.95 -8.90 -6.05
CA HIS A 275 1.41 -9.30 -7.38
C HIS A 275 2.87 -9.80 -7.41
N SER A 276 3.37 -10.40 -6.31
CA SER A 276 4.69 -11.00 -6.23
C SER A 276 4.68 -12.45 -6.73
N ILE A 277 5.84 -12.94 -7.19
CA ILE A 277 6.02 -14.36 -7.53
C ILE A 277 6.22 -15.18 -6.25
N ASP A 278 5.67 -16.40 -6.21
CA ASP A 278 5.86 -17.36 -5.13
C ASP A 278 7.33 -17.56 -4.80
N CYS A 279 7.72 -17.21 -3.58
CA CYS A 279 9.09 -17.38 -3.13
C CYS A 279 9.30 -18.79 -2.60
N VAL A 280 10.22 -19.52 -3.22
CA VAL A 280 10.64 -20.86 -2.77
C VAL A 280 11.63 -20.74 -1.62
N GLY A 281 12.51 -19.74 -1.68
CA GLY A 281 13.55 -19.54 -0.70
C GLY A 281 14.75 -18.80 -1.28
N TYR A 282 15.94 -19.04 -0.73
CA TYR A 282 17.17 -18.44 -1.22
C TYR A 282 18.31 -19.46 -1.34
N VAL A 283 19.25 -19.20 -2.25
CA VAL A 283 20.41 -20.05 -2.53
C VAL A 283 21.71 -19.26 -2.32
N ASP A 284 22.75 -19.96 -1.89
CA ASP A 284 24.13 -19.46 -1.84
C ASP A 284 24.94 -20.09 -2.98
N ASP A 285 25.39 -19.26 -3.92
CA ASP A 285 26.31 -19.64 -4.99
C ASP A 285 27.71 -19.10 -4.67
N THR A 286 28.31 -19.73 -3.66
CA THR A 286 29.63 -19.35 -3.13
C THR A 286 30.72 -19.35 -4.20
N SER A 287 30.57 -20.18 -5.23
CA SER A 287 31.53 -20.27 -6.35
C SER A 287 31.65 -18.96 -7.13
N ARG A 288 30.56 -18.21 -7.21
CA ARG A 288 30.43 -16.93 -7.92
C ARG A 288 30.25 -15.73 -6.99
N CYS A 289 30.43 -15.93 -5.68
CA CYS A 289 30.29 -14.89 -4.65
C CYS A 289 28.95 -14.15 -4.71
N ARG A 290 27.85 -14.91 -4.84
CA ARG A 290 26.51 -14.32 -4.93
C ARG A 290 25.47 -15.14 -4.19
N TYR A 291 24.44 -14.47 -3.70
CA TYR A 291 23.23 -15.11 -3.20
C TYR A 291 22.09 -14.92 -4.19
N GLY A 292 21.16 -15.87 -4.23
CA GLY A 292 20.02 -15.84 -5.14
C GLY A 292 18.71 -15.95 -4.38
N LEU A 293 17.75 -15.05 -4.63
CA LEU A 293 16.37 -15.25 -4.20
C LEU A 293 15.63 -16.07 -5.26
N VAL A 294 15.04 -17.19 -4.86
CA VAL A 294 14.46 -18.20 -5.76
C VAL A 294 12.95 -18.07 -5.76
N TYR A 295 12.38 -17.84 -6.94
CA TYR A 295 10.96 -17.73 -7.16
C TYR A 295 10.46 -18.84 -8.07
N LYS A 296 9.26 -19.35 -7.81
CA LYS A 296 8.59 -20.34 -8.65
C LYS A 296 7.97 -19.66 -9.87
N ALA A 297 8.48 -19.97 -11.05
CA ALA A 297 8.03 -19.38 -12.29
C ALA A 297 6.74 -20.06 -12.78
N PRO A 298 5.69 -19.31 -13.14
CA PRO A 298 4.48 -19.88 -13.75
C PRO A 298 4.74 -20.56 -15.11
N SER A 299 5.82 -20.19 -15.78
CA SER A 299 6.24 -20.68 -17.10
C SER A 299 7.76 -20.64 -17.20
N PRO A 300 8.41 -21.51 -18.02
CA PRO A 300 9.87 -21.52 -18.17
C PRO A 300 10.43 -20.28 -18.87
N SER A 301 9.59 -19.46 -19.52
CA SER A 301 9.99 -18.24 -20.19
C SER A 301 9.20 -17.04 -19.69
N PHE A 302 9.85 -15.88 -19.67
CA PHE A 302 9.22 -14.60 -19.34
C PHE A 302 9.69 -13.49 -20.26
N SER A 303 8.98 -12.37 -20.24
CA SER A 303 9.47 -11.09 -20.76
C SER A 303 9.38 -10.05 -19.65
N THR A 304 10.32 -9.11 -19.65
CA THR A 304 10.22 -7.93 -18.78
C THR A 304 9.38 -6.84 -19.44
N LEU A 305 8.72 -5.98 -18.66
CA LEU A 305 8.04 -4.79 -19.21
C LEU A 305 9.00 -3.93 -20.04
N HIS A 306 10.27 -3.85 -19.63
CA HIS A 306 11.31 -3.15 -20.37
C HIS A 306 11.50 -3.71 -21.78
N GLU A 307 11.64 -5.03 -21.92
CA GLU A 307 11.77 -5.71 -23.23
C GLU A 307 10.54 -5.49 -24.10
N LEU A 308 9.34 -5.58 -23.51
CA LEU A 308 8.08 -5.38 -24.25
C LEU A 308 7.95 -3.95 -24.78
N ILE A 309 8.38 -2.95 -24.01
CA ILE A 309 8.35 -1.54 -24.41
C ILE A 309 9.47 -1.21 -25.42
N ALA A 310 10.65 -1.81 -25.25
CA ALA A 310 11.82 -1.55 -26.10
C ALA A 310 11.76 -2.25 -27.46
N SER A 311 10.98 -3.32 -27.59
CA SER A 311 10.84 -4.09 -28.82
C SER A 311 10.24 -3.25 -29.96
N SER A 312 10.89 -3.27 -31.13
CA SER A 312 10.36 -2.73 -32.38
C SER A 312 9.31 -3.64 -33.03
N ASP A 313 9.28 -4.92 -32.64
CA ASP A 313 8.50 -5.95 -33.30
C ASP A 313 7.10 -6.05 -32.68
N LEU A 314 6.96 -5.64 -31.43
CA LEU A 314 5.71 -5.61 -30.70
C LEU A 314 4.98 -4.27 -30.86
N LYS A 315 3.65 -4.35 -30.94
CA LYS A 315 2.77 -3.18 -30.97
C LYS A 315 2.44 -2.73 -29.56
N THR A 316 2.20 -1.43 -29.40
CA THR A 316 1.66 -0.85 -28.16
C THR A 316 0.31 -1.49 -27.80
N PRO A 317 0.14 -2.03 -26.59
CA PRO A 317 -1.13 -2.54 -26.10
C PRO A 317 -2.21 -1.46 -26.03
N ASN A 318 -3.46 -1.92 -25.96
CA ASN A 318 -4.62 -1.04 -25.84
C ASN A 318 -4.50 -0.13 -24.61
N LEU A 319 -5.11 1.05 -24.68
CA LEU A 319 -5.09 2.02 -23.59
C LEU A 319 -5.63 1.40 -22.29
N ASP A 320 -6.73 0.66 -22.37
CA ASP A 320 -7.37 0.05 -21.20
C ASP A 320 -6.46 -0.98 -20.50
N ASP A 321 -5.69 -1.77 -21.26
CA ASP A 321 -4.74 -2.73 -20.72
C ASP A 321 -3.56 -2.02 -20.04
N ARG A 322 -3.09 -0.92 -20.62
CA ARG A 322 -2.02 -0.08 -20.02
C ARG A 322 -2.48 0.63 -18.74
N VAL A 323 -3.71 1.14 -18.71
CA VAL A 323 -4.31 1.74 -17.50
C VAL A 323 -4.54 0.67 -16.43
N ARG A 324 -4.97 -0.54 -16.82
CA ARG A 324 -5.11 -1.67 -15.91
C ARG A 324 -3.77 -2.08 -15.29
N LEU A 325 -2.72 -2.23 -16.10
CA LEU A 325 -1.37 -2.51 -15.63
C LEU A 325 -0.90 -1.44 -14.63
N ALA A 326 -1.06 -0.16 -14.97
CA ALA A 326 -0.72 0.96 -14.09
C ALA A 326 -1.44 0.89 -12.74
N HIS A 327 -2.76 0.65 -12.75
CA HIS A 327 -3.55 0.49 -11.54
C HIS A 327 -3.08 -0.71 -10.71
N THR A 328 -2.83 -1.86 -11.34
CA THR A 328 -2.32 -3.07 -10.69
C THR A 328 -1.00 -2.82 -9.98
N LEU A 329 -0.05 -2.14 -10.63
CA LEU A 329 1.25 -1.81 -10.02
C LEU A 329 1.12 -0.81 -8.86
N ALA A 330 0.23 0.18 -8.97
CA ALA A 330 -0.04 1.13 -7.89
C ALA A 330 -0.65 0.44 -6.66
N VAL A 331 -1.59 -0.50 -6.87
CA VAL A 331 -2.18 -1.32 -5.81
C VAL A 331 -1.14 -2.22 -5.15
N ALA A 332 -0.25 -2.83 -5.93
CA ALA A 332 0.86 -3.63 -5.42
C ALA A 332 1.79 -2.82 -4.53
N LEU A 333 2.17 -1.62 -4.98
CA LEU A 333 3.02 -0.75 -4.18
C LEU A 333 2.34 -0.29 -2.90
N TRP A 334 1.05 0.09 -2.96
CA TRP A 334 0.31 0.51 -1.77
C TRP A 334 0.21 -0.59 -0.73
N SER A 335 -0.04 -1.82 -1.19
CA SER A 335 -0.07 -3.02 -0.34
C SER A 335 1.28 -3.29 0.32
N LEU A 336 2.38 -3.13 -0.42
CA LEU A 336 3.73 -3.29 0.14
C LEU A 336 4.02 -2.22 1.21
N HIS A 337 3.63 -0.97 0.95
CA HIS A 337 3.81 0.16 1.86
C HIS A 337 2.98 0.04 3.14
N SER A 338 1.80 -0.58 3.10
CA SER A 338 0.97 -0.78 4.31
C SER A 338 1.55 -1.83 5.26
N LEU A 339 2.38 -2.73 4.74
CA LEU A 339 3.20 -3.68 5.50
C LEU A 339 4.52 -3.08 6.01
N ASP A 340 4.73 -1.76 5.83
CA ASP A 340 5.98 -1.04 6.16
C ASP A 340 7.22 -1.62 5.47
N TRP A 341 7.04 -1.98 4.20
CA TRP A 341 8.06 -2.54 3.35
C TRP A 341 8.35 -1.63 2.15
N LEU A 342 9.63 -1.48 1.80
CA LEU A 342 10.10 -0.65 0.69
C LEU A 342 10.62 -1.49 -0.48
N HIS A 343 10.21 -1.17 -1.70
CA HIS A 343 10.62 -1.92 -2.90
C HIS A 343 12.08 -1.65 -3.29
N LYS A 344 12.49 -0.38 -3.37
CA LYS A 344 13.86 0.12 -3.66
C LYS A 344 14.42 -0.07 -5.07
N SER A 345 13.84 -0.97 -5.85
CA SER A 345 14.31 -1.32 -7.20
C SER A 345 13.18 -1.31 -8.24
N LEU A 346 12.08 -0.59 -7.97
CA LEU A 346 10.91 -0.60 -8.87
C LEU A 346 11.28 0.02 -10.22
N CYS A 347 11.25 -0.78 -11.28
CA CYS A 347 11.53 -0.37 -12.66
C CYS A 347 10.88 -1.34 -13.65
N SER A 348 10.85 -0.98 -14.94
CA SER A 348 10.28 -1.84 -15.99
C SER A 348 10.99 -3.18 -16.18
N SER A 349 12.29 -3.31 -15.82
CA SER A 349 13.00 -4.60 -15.88
C SER A 349 12.63 -5.57 -14.75
N ASN A 350 11.95 -5.07 -13.71
CA ASN A 350 11.51 -5.81 -12.53
C ASN A 350 10.01 -6.08 -12.52
N ILE A 351 9.38 -5.99 -13.69
CA ILE A 351 7.97 -6.36 -13.91
C ILE A 351 7.98 -7.45 -14.97
N LEU A 352 7.62 -8.67 -14.58
CA LEU A 352 7.68 -9.86 -15.44
C LEU A 352 6.29 -10.27 -15.91
N PHE A 353 6.26 -10.85 -17.11
CA PHE A 353 5.07 -11.47 -17.69
C PHE A 353 5.42 -12.90 -18.11
N PHE A 354 4.54 -13.84 -17.76
CA PHE A 354 4.68 -15.26 -18.05
C PHE A 354 3.44 -15.76 -18.80
N PRO A 355 3.59 -16.61 -19.83
CA PRO A 355 4.83 -16.90 -20.55
C PRO A 355 5.40 -15.66 -21.25
N SER A 356 6.63 -15.74 -21.77
CA SER A 356 7.23 -14.69 -22.60
C SER A 356 6.33 -14.33 -23.78
N ALA A 357 6.10 -13.04 -24.02
CA ALA A 357 5.28 -12.58 -25.15
C ALA A 357 5.89 -12.99 -26.50
N PHE A 358 7.21 -13.09 -26.57
CA PHE A 358 7.94 -13.53 -27.76
C PHE A 358 7.70 -15.01 -28.06
N SER A 359 7.57 -15.84 -27.02
CA SER A 359 7.25 -17.27 -27.13
C SER A 359 5.74 -17.52 -27.37
N ALA A 360 4.88 -16.72 -26.75
CA ALA A 360 3.42 -16.88 -26.78
C ALA A 360 2.75 -16.37 -28.07
N SER A 361 3.44 -15.52 -28.84
CA SER A 361 2.96 -14.96 -30.11
C SER A 361 2.47 -16.03 -31.11
N ALA A 362 2.96 -17.26 -31.00
CA ALA A 362 2.56 -18.42 -31.83
C ALA A 362 1.12 -18.92 -31.60
N HIS A 363 0.42 -18.45 -30.55
CA HIS A 363 -0.92 -18.93 -30.17
C HIS A 363 -2.05 -17.93 -30.45
N SER A 364 -1.76 -16.76 -31.01
CA SER A 364 -2.82 -15.80 -31.37
C SER A 364 -3.57 -16.23 -32.62
N SER A 365 -4.90 -16.05 -32.63
CA SER A 365 -5.77 -16.39 -33.76
C SER A 365 -5.52 -15.53 -35.01
N THR A 366 -4.79 -14.41 -34.87
CA THR A 366 -4.43 -13.53 -35.98
C THR A 366 -2.99 -13.05 -35.86
N ALA A 367 -2.31 -12.88 -37.00
CA ALA A 367 -0.94 -12.34 -37.05
C ALA A 367 -0.84 -10.92 -36.43
N ALA A 368 -1.90 -10.11 -36.52
CA ALA A 368 -1.92 -8.79 -35.92
C ALA A 368 -2.05 -8.85 -34.39
N GLY A 369 -2.83 -9.80 -33.86
CA GLY A 369 -2.97 -10.04 -32.42
C GLY A 369 -1.70 -10.64 -31.80
N ALA A 370 -0.95 -11.45 -32.55
CA ALA A 370 0.33 -12.02 -32.11
C ALA A 370 1.40 -10.97 -31.76
N LEU A 371 1.30 -9.77 -32.34
CA LEU A 371 2.25 -8.68 -32.11
C LEU A 371 1.88 -7.80 -30.90
N VAL A 372 0.70 -7.98 -30.30
CA VAL A 372 0.29 -7.23 -29.10
C VAL A 372 0.62 -8.09 -27.88
N PRO A 373 1.56 -7.66 -27.02
CA PRO A 373 1.93 -8.46 -25.85
C PRO A 373 0.79 -8.44 -24.82
N ASP A 374 0.55 -9.60 -24.19
CA ASP A 374 -0.33 -9.69 -23.03
C ASP A 374 0.37 -9.10 -21.80
N ILE A 375 -0.27 -8.10 -21.20
CA ILE A 375 0.21 -7.39 -20.02
C ILE A 375 -0.77 -7.43 -18.84
N GLN A 376 -1.73 -8.36 -18.86
CA GLN A 376 -2.81 -8.41 -17.86
C GLN A 376 -2.35 -8.93 -16.49
N CYS A 377 -1.35 -9.82 -16.47
CA CYS A 377 -0.86 -10.48 -15.26
C CYS A 377 0.61 -10.13 -14.98
N PRO A 378 0.91 -8.91 -14.49
CA PRO A 378 2.26 -8.54 -14.11
C PRO A 378 2.68 -9.26 -12.82
N TYR A 379 3.96 -9.61 -12.76
CA TYR A 379 4.62 -10.06 -11.55
C TYR A 379 5.72 -9.08 -11.16
N LEU A 380 5.63 -8.55 -9.95
CA LEU A 380 6.63 -7.68 -9.38
C LEU A 380 7.81 -8.51 -8.86
N THR A 381 9.02 -8.12 -9.23
CA THR A 381 10.28 -8.73 -8.79
C THR A 381 11.30 -7.63 -8.44
N GLY A 382 12.56 -7.96 -8.23
CA GLY A 382 13.61 -7.02 -7.80
C GLY A 382 13.65 -6.86 -6.29
N PHE A 383 13.18 -7.85 -5.53
CA PHE A 383 13.19 -7.72 -4.08
C PHE A 383 14.59 -7.84 -3.46
N ASP A 384 15.59 -8.15 -4.28
CA ASP A 384 17.02 -8.20 -3.97
C ASP A 384 17.52 -6.93 -3.24
N ALA A 385 16.98 -5.75 -3.58
CA ALA A 385 17.28 -4.46 -2.94
C ALA A 385 16.23 -4.05 -1.88
N SER A 386 15.15 -4.81 -1.73
CA SER A 386 14.00 -4.54 -0.88
C SER A 386 14.24 -4.81 0.61
N ARG A 387 13.57 -4.05 1.51
CA ARG A 387 13.88 -4.05 2.95
C ARG A 387 12.79 -3.38 3.83
N PRO A 388 12.95 -3.36 5.17
CA PRO A 388 12.05 -2.62 6.07
C PRO A 388 12.29 -1.12 5.98
N ASP A 389 11.24 -0.32 6.20
CA ASP A 389 11.34 1.15 6.15
C ASP A 389 12.40 1.73 7.12
N LEU A 390 12.54 1.15 8.32
CA LEU A 390 13.38 1.69 9.40
C LEU A 390 14.82 1.15 9.44
N ASP A 391 15.18 0.17 8.60
CA ASP A 391 16.52 -0.44 8.65
C ASP A 391 17.47 0.18 7.62
N THR A 392 18.06 1.31 8.00
CA THR A 392 19.04 2.02 7.16
C THR A 392 20.40 1.33 7.12
N ALA A 393 20.74 0.49 8.11
CA ALA A 393 22.05 -0.17 8.26
C ALA A 393 22.28 -1.28 7.22
N LEU A 394 21.21 -1.88 6.70
CA LEU A 394 21.28 -2.91 5.64
C LEU A 394 21.25 -2.34 4.20
N SER A 395 21.54 -1.04 4.02
CA SER A 395 21.64 -0.41 2.69
C SER A 395 22.90 -0.88 1.96
N VAL A 396 22.86 -2.03 1.31
CA VAL A 396 23.87 -2.37 0.30
C VAL A 396 23.45 -1.70 -1.01
N ALA A 397 24.32 -0.84 -1.54
CA ALA A 397 24.14 -0.27 -2.86
C ALA A 397 24.22 -1.40 -3.89
N PRO A 398 23.22 -1.56 -4.79
CA PRO A 398 23.29 -2.58 -5.82
C PRO A 398 24.54 -2.37 -6.67
N ARG A 399 25.39 -3.39 -6.77
CA ARG A 399 26.61 -3.37 -7.58
C ARG A 399 26.32 -3.31 -9.08
N ASN A 400 25.08 -3.57 -9.50
CA ASN A 400 24.66 -3.59 -10.90
C ASN A 400 23.75 -2.38 -11.26
N PRO A 401 24.28 -1.23 -11.76
CA PRO A 401 23.59 0.07 -11.65
C PRO A 401 22.94 0.61 -12.94
N SER A 402 23.10 -0.03 -14.11
CA SER A 402 22.88 0.68 -15.39
C SER A 402 21.42 1.10 -15.64
N ILE A 403 20.44 0.20 -15.47
CA ILE A 403 19.00 0.50 -15.65
C ILE A 403 18.34 0.99 -14.36
N LEU A 404 18.82 0.51 -13.21
CA LEU A 404 18.26 0.80 -11.89
C LEU A 404 18.50 2.26 -11.44
N THR A 405 19.51 2.94 -11.97
CA THR A 405 19.81 4.33 -11.58
C THR A 405 18.82 5.36 -12.13
N LEU A 406 18.32 5.16 -13.36
CA LEU A 406 17.37 6.10 -13.99
C LEU A 406 16.01 6.13 -13.29
N HIS A 407 15.64 5.03 -12.63
CA HIS A 407 14.38 4.88 -11.93
C HIS A 407 14.43 5.37 -10.47
N ARG A 408 15.59 5.83 -9.99
CA ARG A 408 15.73 6.31 -8.61
C ARG A 408 15.45 7.80 -8.48
N HIS A 409 14.88 8.15 -7.34
CA HIS A 409 14.72 9.54 -6.96
C HIS A 409 16.09 10.24 -6.81
N PRO A 410 16.23 11.51 -7.25
CA PRO A 410 17.49 12.25 -7.15
C PRO A 410 18.07 12.34 -5.72
N ALA A 411 17.22 12.34 -4.69
CA ALA A 411 17.69 12.36 -3.30
C ALA A 411 18.41 11.05 -2.91
N SER A 412 17.89 9.88 -3.31
CA SER A 412 18.53 8.59 -3.05
C SER A 412 19.92 8.51 -3.67
N LEU A 413 20.11 9.11 -4.85
CA LEU A 413 21.42 9.21 -5.52
C LEU A 413 22.39 10.16 -4.81
N ARG A 414 21.89 11.06 -3.96
CA ARG A 414 22.68 11.94 -3.08
C ARG A 414 22.95 11.34 -1.70
N GLY A 415 22.60 10.07 -1.48
CA GLY A 415 22.81 9.38 -0.21
C GLY A 415 21.69 9.55 0.82
N PHE A 416 20.52 10.09 0.44
CA PHE A 416 19.37 10.10 1.33
C PHE A 416 18.88 8.67 1.60
N PRO A 417 18.48 8.35 2.84
CA PRO A 417 17.83 7.09 3.14
C PRO A 417 16.62 6.86 2.24
N HIS A 418 16.49 5.63 1.73
CA HIS A 418 15.30 5.27 0.95
C HIS A 418 14.08 5.17 1.85
N CYS A 419 12.97 5.79 1.44
CA CYS A 419 11.69 5.84 2.14
C CYS A 419 10.53 5.69 1.14
N LYS A 420 9.29 5.59 1.62
CA LYS A 420 8.08 5.37 0.77
C LYS A 420 7.96 6.36 -0.42
N PRO A 421 8.18 7.69 -0.26
CA PRO A 421 8.20 8.62 -1.39
C PRO A 421 9.14 8.23 -2.54
N MET A 422 10.28 7.59 -2.26
CA MET A 422 11.24 7.19 -3.29
C MET A 422 10.68 6.05 -4.17
N ASP A 423 9.91 5.13 -3.59
CA ASP A 423 9.21 4.11 -4.37
C ASP A 423 8.06 4.72 -5.19
N ILE A 424 7.32 5.69 -4.63
CA ILE A 424 6.25 6.39 -5.36
C ILE A 424 6.82 7.12 -6.58
N TYR A 425 7.98 7.76 -6.43
CA TYR A 425 8.69 8.38 -7.55
C TYR A 425 9.06 7.34 -8.63
N SER A 426 9.61 6.19 -8.20
CA SER A 426 9.98 5.09 -9.09
C SER A 426 8.75 4.53 -9.83
N LEU A 427 7.60 4.42 -9.16
CA LEU A 427 6.32 4.09 -9.77
C LEU A 427 5.94 5.12 -10.83
N GLY A 428 6.03 6.42 -10.52
CA GLY A 428 5.74 7.48 -11.49
C GLY A 428 6.55 7.37 -12.77
N LEU A 429 7.82 6.94 -12.68
CA LEU A 429 8.67 6.68 -13.84
C LEU A 429 8.21 5.47 -14.66
N VAL A 430 7.84 4.37 -14.01
CA VAL A 430 7.26 3.20 -14.70
C VAL A 430 5.93 3.55 -15.36
N LEU A 431 5.07 4.33 -14.68
CA LEU A 431 3.81 4.81 -15.25
C LEU A 431 4.04 5.71 -16.46
N LEU A 432 5.09 6.54 -16.45
CA LEU A 432 5.47 7.34 -17.61
C LEU A 432 5.89 6.45 -18.79
N GLU A 433 6.69 5.40 -18.56
CA GLU A 433 7.08 4.42 -19.59
C GLU A 433 5.86 3.70 -20.17
N ILE A 434 4.92 3.24 -19.33
CA ILE A 434 3.66 2.60 -19.74
C ILE A 434 2.80 3.58 -20.55
N GLY A 435 2.68 4.82 -20.09
CA GLY A 435 1.83 5.83 -20.70
C GLY A 435 2.32 6.28 -22.09
N LEU A 436 3.63 6.43 -22.25
CA LEU A 436 4.26 6.75 -23.54
C LEU A 436 4.54 5.52 -24.41
N TRP A 437 4.52 4.33 -23.81
CA TRP A 437 5.03 3.09 -24.38
C TRP A 437 6.44 3.25 -24.95
N LYS A 438 7.33 3.82 -24.14
CA LYS A 438 8.72 4.07 -24.51
C LYS A 438 9.64 4.10 -23.29
N VAL A 439 10.75 3.36 -23.34
CA VAL A 439 11.68 3.25 -22.21
C VAL A 439 12.47 4.54 -21.98
N LEU A 440 12.72 4.89 -20.72
CA LEU A 440 13.35 6.15 -20.32
C LEU A 440 14.76 6.34 -20.89
N GLN A 441 15.48 5.24 -21.09
CA GLN A 441 16.83 5.21 -21.67
C GLN A 441 16.88 5.92 -23.03
N THR A 442 15.78 5.90 -23.80
CA THR A 442 15.71 6.55 -25.12
C THR A 442 15.72 8.08 -25.05
N TYR A 443 15.35 8.65 -23.90
CA TYR A 443 15.31 10.10 -23.67
C TYR A 443 16.52 10.59 -22.87
N HIS A 444 17.11 9.70 -22.06
CA HIS A 444 18.23 10.04 -21.20
C HIS A 444 19.51 10.31 -22.00
N LYS A 445 20.26 11.35 -21.60
CA LYS A 445 21.59 11.63 -22.12
C LYS A 445 22.61 11.62 -20.97
N PRO A 446 23.81 11.04 -21.14
CA PRO A 446 24.78 10.88 -20.05
C PRO A 446 25.20 12.17 -19.33
N HIS A 447 25.10 13.31 -20.00
CA HIS A 447 25.46 14.63 -19.45
C HIS A 447 24.34 15.29 -18.64
N TYR A 448 23.17 14.65 -18.49
CA TYR A 448 22.10 15.18 -17.66
C TYR A 448 22.43 15.02 -16.18
N SER A 449 22.37 16.12 -15.43
CA SER A 449 22.30 16.05 -13.98
C SER A 449 20.95 15.46 -13.56
N THR A 450 20.91 14.82 -12.39
CA THR A 450 19.69 14.19 -11.84
C THR A 450 18.53 15.18 -11.70
N GLY A 451 18.82 16.42 -11.26
CA GLY A 451 17.83 17.49 -11.18
C GLY A 451 17.31 17.94 -12.56
N ARG A 452 18.20 18.09 -13.55
CA ARG A 452 17.79 18.43 -14.93
C ARG A 452 16.93 17.34 -15.54
N TRP A 453 17.31 16.08 -15.34
CA TRP A 453 16.54 14.92 -15.79
C TRP A 453 15.12 14.97 -15.24
N ARG A 454 14.95 15.11 -13.92
CA ARG A 454 13.63 15.21 -13.27
C ARG A 454 12.84 16.43 -13.75
N ASP A 455 13.40 17.63 -13.62
CA ASP A 455 12.59 18.85 -13.71
C ASP A 455 12.38 19.31 -15.16
N LYS A 456 13.39 19.17 -16.01
CA LYS A 456 13.33 19.66 -17.40
C LYS A 456 12.93 18.59 -18.40
N VAL A 457 13.43 17.36 -18.24
CA VAL A 457 13.15 16.30 -19.21
C VAL A 457 11.85 15.59 -18.84
N LEU A 458 11.77 15.02 -17.65
CA LEU A 458 10.59 14.25 -17.23
C LEU A 458 9.37 15.17 -17.06
N ARG A 459 9.39 16.07 -16.08
CA ARG A 459 8.19 16.86 -15.70
C ARG A 459 7.81 17.93 -16.72
N ALA A 460 8.77 18.67 -17.27
CA ALA A 460 8.46 19.76 -18.20
C ALA A 460 8.26 19.32 -19.66
N ALA A 461 8.86 18.20 -20.10
CA ALA A 461 8.80 17.79 -21.51
C ALA A 461 8.01 16.49 -21.74
N LEU A 462 8.25 15.42 -20.97
CA LEU A 462 7.62 14.11 -21.21
C LEU A 462 6.22 14.00 -20.61
N VAL A 463 6.05 14.41 -19.35
CA VAL A 463 4.76 14.32 -18.64
C VAL A 463 3.62 15.03 -19.40
N PRO A 464 3.78 16.28 -19.91
CA PRO A 464 2.70 16.94 -20.66
C PRO A 464 2.24 16.14 -21.89
N GLY A 465 3.15 15.39 -22.52
CA GLY A 465 2.87 14.53 -23.67
C GLY A 465 1.91 13.38 -23.36
N LEU A 466 1.77 12.97 -22.10
CA LEU A 466 0.78 11.98 -21.68
C LEU A 466 -0.66 12.46 -21.90
N GLY A 467 -0.91 13.77 -21.81
CA GLY A 467 -2.26 14.33 -21.93
C GLY A 467 -2.97 13.93 -23.23
N SER A 468 -2.26 13.92 -24.35
CA SER A 468 -2.80 13.53 -25.66
C SER A 468 -2.73 12.01 -25.93
N LYS A 469 -1.91 11.26 -25.18
CA LYS A 469 -1.67 9.82 -25.40
C LYS A 469 -2.54 8.91 -24.51
N VAL A 470 -2.80 9.35 -23.28
CA VAL A 470 -3.48 8.55 -22.24
C VAL A 470 -4.52 9.37 -21.45
N GLY A 471 -4.66 10.66 -21.76
CA GLY A 471 -5.61 11.56 -21.10
C GLY A 471 -5.01 12.34 -19.93
N SER A 472 -5.68 13.44 -19.56
CA SER A 472 -5.23 14.36 -18.51
C SER A 472 -5.15 13.68 -17.14
N ARG A 473 -6.10 12.81 -16.81
CA ARG A 473 -6.15 12.15 -15.50
C ARG A 473 -4.94 11.25 -15.26
N TYR A 474 -4.53 10.47 -16.26
CA TYR A 474 -3.33 9.64 -16.16
C TYR A 474 -2.07 10.51 -16.07
N ARG A 475 -1.99 11.58 -16.88
CA ARG A 475 -0.90 12.56 -16.80
C ARG A 475 -0.76 13.13 -15.38
N ASP A 476 -1.86 13.56 -14.78
CA ASP A 476 -1.86 14.22 -13.47
C ASP A 476 -1.45 13.23 -12.36
N VAL A 477 -1.80 11.95 -12.50
CA VAL A 477 -1.29 10.87 -11.63
C VAL A 477 0.23 10.75 -11.72
N VAL A 478 0.78 10.73 -12.94
CA VAL A 478 2.22 10.63 -13.14
C VAL A 478 2.94 11.86 -12.58
N ASP A 479 2.45 13.08 -12.83
CA ASP A 479 3.06 14.27 -12.26
C ASP A 479 3.02 14.27 -10.72
N LYS A 480 1.91 13.83 -10.12
CA LYS A 480 1.78 13.70 -8.66
C LYS A 480 2.83 12.73 -8.10
N CYS A 481 3.06 11.58 -8.74
CA CYS A 481 4.10 10.64 -8.33
C CYS A 481 5.51 11.24 -8.45
N LEU A 482 5.78 12.02 -9.50
CA LEU A 482 7.10 12.63 -9.74
C LEU A 482 7.35 13.92 -8.93
N ALA A 483 6.32 14.44 -8.27
CA ALA A 483 6.37 15.64 -7.43
C ALA A 483 6.63 15.34 -5.95
N VAL A 484 6.68 14.07 -5.54
CA VAL A 484 6.94 13.68 -4.16
C VAL A 484 8.32 14.17 -3.69
N SER A 485 8.40 14.57 -2.44
CA SER A 485 9.62 15.09 -1.79
C SER A 485 10.21 14.06 -0.84
N GLU A 486 11.54 14.09 -0.68
CA GLU A 486 12.26 13.34 0.35
C GLU A 486 11.85 13.70 1.79
N GLU A 487 11.28 14.88 1.99
CA GLU A 487 10.84 15.38 3.30
C GLU A 487 9.44 14.89 3.70
N MET A 488 8.72 14.23 2.78
CA MET A 488 7.37 13.75 3.05
C MET A 488 7.37 12.65 4.11
N THR A 489 6.41 12.75 5.02
CA THR A 489 6.16 11.72 6.03
C THR A 489 5.57 10.46 5.40
N SER A 490 5.69 9.32 6.10
CA SER A 490 5.09 8.04 5.70
C SER A 490 3.57 8.16 5.48
N ALA A 491 2.89 8.97 6.30
CA ALA A 491 1.45 9.21 6.19
C ALA A 491 1.06 10.07 4.99
N GLU A 492 1.86 11.09 4.65
CA GLU A 492 1.65 11.88 3.43
C GLU A 492 1.89 11.03 2.17
N ALA A 493 2.93 10.18 2.19
CA ALA A 493 3.17 9.20 1.13
C ALA A 493 1.99 8.22 0.98
N GLY A 494 1.43 7.75 2.10
CA GLY A 494 0.23 6.90 2.14
C GLY A 494 -0.98 7.55 1.45
N LYS A 495 -1.23 8.83 1.70
CA LYS A 495 -2.28 9.60 1.03
C LYS A 495 -2.02 9.76 -0.48
N VAL A 496 -0.78 10.01 -0.88
CA VAL A 496 -0.43 10.14 -2.30
C VAL A 496 -0.70 8.84 -3.05
N ILE A 497 -0.27 7.69 -2.52
CA ILE A 497 -0.48 6.41 -3.22
C ILE A 497 -1.96 6.02 -3.24
N GLU A 498 -2.73 6.33 -2.20
CA GLU A 498 -4.19 6.17 -2.17
C GLU A 498 -4.88 7.00 -3.26
N ASP A 499 -4.51 8.28 -3.39
CA ASP A 499 -5.01 9.16 -4.44
C ASP A 499 -4.67 8.63 -5.84
N VAL A 500 -3.45 8.11 -6.02
CA VAL A 500 -2.97 7.54 -7.29
C VAL A 500 -3.80 6.33 -7.68
N VAL A 501 -4.02 5.38 -6.76
CA VAL A 501 -4.85 4.19 -6.99
C VAL A 501 -6.28 4.60 -7.36
N THR A 502 -6.89 5.49 -6.56
CA THR A 502 -8.26 5.96 -6.78
C THR A 502 -8.41 6.68 -8.13
N ALA A 503 -7.43 7.52 -8.49
CA ALA A 503 -7.46 8.25 -9.75
C ALA A 503 -7.32 7.32 -10.96
N LEU A 504 -6.45 6.30 -10.89
CA LEU A 504 -6.28 5.29 -11.94
C LEU A 504 -7.50 4.38 -12.07
N GLU A 505 -8.11 3.98 -10.95
CA GLU A 505 -9.33 3.19 -10.95
C GLU A 505 -10.46 3.92 -11.65
N ALA A 506 -10.65 5.20 -11.31
CA ALA A 506 -11.74 5.96 -11.87
C ALA A 506 -11.53 6.30 -13.37
N ILE A 507 -10.36 6.06 -13.97
CA ILE A 507 -10.18 6.13 -15.45
C ILE A 507 -10.87 4.93 -16.12
N ARG A 508 -11.01 3.80 -15.40
CA ARG A 508 -11.63 2.57 -15.91
C ARG A 508 -13.16 2.58 -15.80
N THR A 509 -13.71 3.40 -14.92
CA THR A 509 -15.16 3.59 -14.69
C THR A 509 -15.66 4.76 -15.50
#